data_AF-A0AAV5VHN9-F1
#
_entry.id   AF-A0AAV5VHN9-F1
#
_cell.length_a   1.000
_cell.length_b   1.000
_cell.length_c   1.000
_cell.angle_alpha   90.00
_cell.angle_beta   90.00
_cell.angle_gamma   90.00
#
_symmetry.space_group_name_H-M   'P 1'
#
loop_
_entity.id
_entity.type
_entity.pdbx_description
1 polymer ?
#
loop_
_entity_poly.entity_id
_entity_poly.type
_entity_poly.pdbx_seq_one_letter_code
_entity_poly.pdbx_strand_id
1 'polypeptide(L)'
;QMGGRNRLMVLSRRLVDQSVNRVLPSLSSSSFLPSLHSTRSIHTTSPAFARFRTAPPSSLKEIGVVLPLTETPYQAGQLFVHRLFGYKGIVLCSFKTKLIEKKQTPSDEVIKTDETQYQVLIHRGDWASMGFPVDLTSYLAESNAYAARGEKIFTTMNGLDCVSHGDIVPFAGSERSPIDHDLFDRIFETSTDSNHGETPVPGTNTLNRFDIRENLRPFYTSTSRSWMNPCHVNRETNEGIEVTVTTFYLGTTVNAGQLKHMWRYVIRLNNLTDSNVIVRERHLKVFSLNSMHQLNGHGVVGRQPELTASRPAFQFSSNVDLTQSKGGHMWGSFKMERDNGQVFDVQIPAFQLDAPISDTPTPPSPSTPPSINSDIPSPSPPLLIP
;
A
#
# COMPACT_ATOMS: atom_id res chain seq x y z
N GLN A 1 6.55 23.77 -15.32
CA GLN A 1 5.86 24.78 -16.15
C GLN A 1 6.80 25.21 -17.27
N MET A 2 6.54 24.81 -18.52
CA MET A 2 7.13 25.45 -19.70
C MET A 2 5.99 26.09 -20.51
N GLY A 3 6.12 27.35 -20.87
CA GLY A 3 5.22 28.02 -21.83
C GLY A 3 3.78 28.24 -21.38
N GLY A 4 3.53 28.50 -20.08
CA GLY A 4 2.19 28.88 -19.59
C GLY A 4 1.14 27.76 -19.56
N ARG A 5 1.52 26.51 -19.88
CA ARG A 5 0.64 25.33 -19.76
C ARG A 5 1.18 24.39 -18.68
N ASN A 6 0.32 23.96 -17.76
CA ASN A 6 0.64 23.03 -16.67
C ASN A 6 0.76 21.58 -17.18
N ARG A 7 1.67 21.34 -18.15
CA ARG A 7 1.90 20.01 -18.72
C ARG A 7 2.72 19.14 -17.80
N LEU A 8 2.33 17.88 -17.68
CA LEU A 8 3.03 16.85 -16.93
C LEU A 8 3.84 15.96 -17.88
N MET A 9 5.14 15.86 -17.62
CA MET A 9 6.08 15.10 -18.44
C MET A 9 6.68 13.97 -17.60
N VAL A 10 6.85 12.80 -18.21
CA VAL A 10 7.59 11.68 -17.61
C VAL A 10 8.80 11.37 -18.47
N LEU A 11 9.93 11.10 -17.82
CA LEU A 11 11.15 10.66 -18.48
C LEU A 11 11.01 9.19 -18.85
N SER A 12 10.95 8.87 -20.15
CA SER A 12 10.95 7.47 -20.59
C SER A 12 12.36 6.90 -20.40
N ARG A 13 12.54 6.01 -19.41
CA ARG A 13 13.71 5.13 -19.31
C ARG A 13 13.23 3.72 -19.61
N ARG A 14 13.56 3.17 -20.77
CA ARG A 14 13.54 1.71 -20.92
C ARG A 14 14.71 1.17 -20.12
N LEU A 15 14.43 0.47 -19.03
CA LEU A 15 15.42 -0.35 -18.34
C LEU A 15 16.05 -1.28 -19.38
N VAL A 16 17.35 -1.12 -19.60
CA VAL A 16 18.14 -2.15 -20.26
C VAL A 16 18.05 -3.36 -19.35
N ASP A 17 17.54 -4.46 -19.89
CA ASP A 17 17.49 -5.76 -19.23
C ASP A 17 18.92 -6.18 -18.87
N GLN A 18 19.41 -5.74 -17.71
CA GLN A 18 20.60 -6.30 -17.11
C GLN A 18 20.14 -7.61 -16.50
N SER A 19 20.49 -8.70 -17.17
CA SER A 19 20.38 -10.07 -16.67
C SER A 19 20.75 -10.13 -15.18
N VAL A 20 19.74 -10.10 -14.32
CA VAL A 20 19.90 -10.36 -12.89
C VAL A 20 20.14 -11.85 -12.78
N ASN A 21 21.37 -12.22 -12.44
CA ASN A 21 21.67 -13.55 -11.92
C ASN A 21 20.66 -13.85 -10.80
N ARG A 22 19.76 -14.80 -11.05
CA ARG A 22 18.89 -15.38 -10.03
C ARG A 22 19.78 -15.97 -8.93
N VAL A 23 19.97 -15.23 -7.85
CA VAL A 23 20.40 -15.82 -6.58
C VAL A 23 19.12 -16.34 -5.93
N LEU A 24 18.98 -17.67 -5.95
CA LEU A 24 17.94 -18.38 -5.21
C LEU A 24 18.07 -18.09 -3.71
N PRO A 25 16.97 -17.93 -2.95
CA PRO A 25 17.06 -17.86 -1.50
C PRO A 25 17.49 -19.21 -0.93
N SER A 26 18.55 -19.19 -0.13
CA SER A 26 19.06 -20.32 0.65
C SER A 26 18.05 -20.72 1.72
N LEU A 27 17.49 -21.92 1.60
CA LEU A 27 16.82 -22.63 2.70
C LEU A 27 17.88 -23.38 3.50
N SER A 28 17.96 -23.11 4.81
CA SER A 28 18.73 -23.91 5.75
C SER A 28 17.78 -24.57 6.76
N SER A 29 17.61 -25.90 6.64
CA SER A 29 17.69 -26.85 7.77
C SER A 29 17.49 -28.29 7.29
N SER A 30 18.60 -29.03 7.26
CA SER A 30 18.80 -30.48 7.50
C SER A 30 17.69 -31.50 7.18
N SER A 31 17.98 -32.49 6.32
CA SER A 31 18.36 -33.86 6.75
C SER A 31 18.47 -34.88 5.59
N PHE A 32 19.51 -35.74 5.69
CA PHE A 32 19.80 -37.05 5.04
C PHE A 32 20.04 -37.19 3.51
N LEU A 33 21.23 -37.72 3.19
CA LEU A 33 21.70 -38.38 1.95
C LEU A 33 21.50 -39.92 2.07
N PRO A 34 21.61 -40.79 1.01
CA PRO A 34 22.55 -40.65 -0.13
C PRO A 34 22.13 -41.14 -1.55
N SER A 35 22.92 -40.64 -2.52
CA SER A 35 23.44 -41.22 -3.78
C SER A 35 22.51 -41.79 -4.87
N LEU A 36 22.71 -41.35 -6.12
CA LEU A 36 23.34 -42.15 -7.20
C LEU A 36 23.60 -41.33 -8.49
N HIS A 37 24.63 -41.78 -9.22
CA HIS A 37 25.27 -41.24 -10.42
C HIS A 37 24.35 -40.89 -11.61
N SER A 38 24.71 -39.86 -12.39
CA SER A 38 25.01 -40.02 -13.83
C SER A 38 25.61 -38.75 -14.44
N THR A 39 26.78 -38.91 -15.04
CA THR A 39 27.55 -37.92 -15.80
C THR A 39 26.95 -37.70 -17.20
N ARG A 40 26.83 -36.45 -17.64
CA ARG A 40 26.97 -36.11 -19.07
C ARG A 40 27.44 -34.67 -19.28
N SER A 41 28.67 -34.57 -19.80
CA SER A 41 29.25 -33.37 -20.40
C SER A 41 28.53 -33.04 -21.71
N ILE A 42 28.29 -31.76 -21.99
CA ILE A 42 28.11 -31.27 -23.36
C ILE A 42 28.97 -30.02 -23.56
N HIS A 43 29.74 -30.06 -24.64
CA HIS A 43 30.76 -29.11 -25.05
C HIS A 43 30.22 -27.76 -25.53
N THR A 44 31.13 -26.79 -25.45
CA THR A 44 31.10 -25.40 -25.88
C THR A 44 30.84 -25.21 -27.38
N THR A 45 30.05 -24.19 -27.73
CA THR A 45 30.13 -23.51 -29.04
C THR A 45 30.11 -21.98 -28.84
N SER A 46 30.90 -21.33 -29.69
CA SER A 46 31.42 -19.95 -29.77
C SER A 46 30.57 -18.76 -29.30
N PRO A 47 31.20 -17.62 -28.94
CA PRO A 47 30.50 -16.44 -28.43
C PRO A 47 29.83 -15.70 -29.58
N ALA A 48 28.50 -15.61 -29.55
CA ALA A 48 27.80 -14.60 -30.33
C ALA A 48 28.13 -13.22 -29.72
N PHE A 49 28.82 -12.37 -30.48
CA PHE A 49 28.94 -10.96 -30.16
C PHE A 49 27.54 -10.36 -30.07
N ALA A 50 27.03 -10.21 -28.86
CA ALA A 50 25.84 -9.43 -28.59
C ALA A 50 26.12 -7.98 -29.01
N ARG A 51 25.52 -7.55 -30.12
CA ARG A 51 25.52 -6.13 -30.50
C ARG A 51 24.87 -5.37 -29.36
N PHE A 52 25.66 -4.60 -28.62
CA PHE A 52 25.16 -3.60 -27.69
C PHE A 52 24.28 -2.62 -28.50
N ARG A 53 22.97 -2.80 -28.46
CA ARG A 53 22.04 -1.75 -28.87
C ARG A 53 22.20 -0.65 -27.84
N THR A 54 22.83 0.45 -28.24
CA THR A 54 22.77 1.71 -27.50
C THR A 54 21.29 2.02 -27.27
N ALA A 55 20.88 2.07 -26.00
CA ALA A 55 19.52 2.47 -25.67
C ALA A 55 19.26 3.86 -26.27
N PRO A 56 18.10 4.09 -26.90
CA PRO A 56 17.76 5.44 -27.38
C PRO A 56 17.82 6.42 -26.19
N PRO A 57 18.21 7.68 -26.44
CA PRO A 57 18.30 8.68 -25.38
C PRO A 57 16.96 8.84 -24.67
N SER A 58 17.00 9.12 -23.38
CA SER A 58 15.80 9.36 -22.58
C SER A 58 14.99 10.51 -23.18
N SER A 59 13.77 10.22 -23.64
CA SER A 59 12.82 11.22 -24.13
C SER A 59 11.81 11.58 -23.06
N LEU A 60 11.38 12.84 -23.04
CA LEU A 60 10.25 13.29 -22.22
C LEU A 60 8.95 12.98 -22.97
N LYS A 61 8.04 12.25 -22.32
CA LYS A 61 6.69 11.97 -22.82
C LYS A 61 5.69 12.82 -22.04
N GLU A 62 4.84 13.57 -22.73
CA GLU A 62 3.68 14.24 -22.12
C GLU A 62 2.65 13.17 -21.72
N ILE A 63 2.25 13.16 -20.45
CA ILE A 63 1.27 12.19 -19.92
C ILE A 63 -0.08 12.83 -19.57
N GLY A 64 -0.14 14.16 -19.53
CA GLY A 64 -1.36 14.88 -19.18
C GLY A 64 -1.14 16.31 -18.72
N VAL A 65 -2.18 16.88 -18.12
CA VAL A 65 -2.18 18.26 -17.60
C VAL A 65 -2.47 18.21 -16.10
N VAL A 66 -1.61 18.85 -15.30
CA VAL A 66 -1.78 18.96 -13.84
C VAL A 66 -3.02 19.79 -13.55
N LEU A 67 -3.90 19.25 -12.69
CA LEU A 67 -5.11 19.92 -12.23
C LEU A 67 -4.82 20.73 -10.96
N PRO A 68 -5.61 21.77 -10.66
CA PRO A 68 -5.52 22.48 -9.39
C PRO A 68 -5.73 21.53 -8.20
N LEU A 69 -5.02 21.78 -7.11
CA LEU A 69 -5.31 21.13 -5.83
C LEU A 69 -6.67 21.61 -5.32
N THR A 70 -7.48 20.69 -4.78
CA THR A 70 -8.78 20.99 -4.18
C THR A 70 -8.78 20.52 -2.73
N GLU A 71 -9.69 21.04 -1.90
CA GLU A 71 -9.94 20.51 -0.55
C GLU A 71 -11.05 19.44 -0.55
N THR A 72 -11.87 19.42 -1.60
CA THR A 72 -12.94 18.44 -1.76
C THR A 72 -12.38 17.06 -2.10
N PRO A 73 -13.00 15.97 -1.61
CA PRO A 73 -12.53 14.64 -1.93
C PRO A 73 -12.47 14.34 -3.44
N TYR A 74 -11.35 13.75 -3.87
CA TYR A 74 -11.19 13.31 -5.25
C TYR A 74 -12.13 12.14 -5.55
N GLN A 75 -12.71 12.15 -6.76
CA GLN A 75 -13.60 11.08 -7.21
C GLN A 75 -12.82 9.86 -7.67
N ALA A 76 -13.49 8.71 -7.68
CA ALA A 76 -12.96 7.51 -8.33
C ALA A 76 -12.59 7.81 -9.78
N GLY A 77 -11.46 7.28 -10.22
CA GLY A 77 -10.92 7.50 -11.56
C GLY A 77 -10.00 8.72 -11.70
N GLN A 78 -9.86 9.54 -10.65
CA GLN A 78 -8.89 10.64 -10.63
C GLN A 78 -7.47 10.09 -10.75
N LEU A 79 -6.77 10.46 -11.83
CA LEU A 79 -5.34 10.19 -11.99
C LEU A 79 -4.51 11.16 -11.14
N PHE A 80 -3.39 10.68 -10.61
CA PHE A 80 -2.49 11.50 -9.81
C PHE A 80 -1.05 11.02 -9.87
N VAL A 81 -0.14 11.90 -9.49
CA VAL A 81 1.23 11.54 -9.11
C VAL A 81 1.34 11.67 -7.61
N HIS A 82 1.89 10.64 -6.94
CA HIS A 82 2.14 10.70 -5.51
C HIS A 82 3.21 11.75 -5.21
N ARG A 83 2.91 12.71 -4.32
CA ARG A 83 3.78 13.85 -4.02
C ARG A 83 5.18 13.45 -3.55
N LEU A 84 5.25 12.50 -2.61
CA LEU A 84 6.53 12.04 -2.05
C LEU A 84 7.22 10.95 -2.90
N PHE A 85 6.49 9.91 -3.31
CA PHE A 85 7.07 8.75 -4.00
C PHE A 85 7.12 8.87 -5.53
N GLY A 86 6.46 9.85 -6.11
CA GLY A 86 6.51 10.15 -7.55
C GLY A 86 5.85 9.12 -8.48
N TYR A 87 5.20 8.09 -7.96
CA TYR A 87 4.50 7.10 -8.78
C TYR A 87 3.19 7.66 -9.35
N LYS A 88 2.78 7.20 -10.53
CA LYS A 88 1.43 7.45 -11.06
C LYS A 88 0.43 6.50 -10.43
N GLY A 89 -0.75 7.01 -10.11
CA GLY A 89 -1.85 6.20 -9.62
C GLY A 89 -3.21 6.69 -10.08
N ILE A 90 -4.23 5.91 -9.73
CA ILE A 90 -5.64 6.24 -9.95
C ILE A 90 -6.45 5.95 -8.69
N VAL A 91 -7.34 6.88 -8.33
CA VAL A 91 -8.21 6.77 -7.15
C VAL A 91 -9.29 5.72 -7.38
N LEU A 92 -9.45 4.79 -6.43
CA LEU A 92 -10.56 3.82 -6.41
C LEU A 92 -11.74 4.35 -5.60
N CYS A 93 -11.48 4.76 -4.36
CA CYS A 93 -12.49 5.29 -3.45
C CYS A 93 -11.84 6.04 -2.29
N SER A 94 -12.65 6.78 -1.54
CA SER A 94 -12.21 7.62 -0.42
C SER A 94 -12.88 7.23 0.89
N PHE A 95 -12.17 7.39 2.00
CA PHE A 95 -12.63 7.11 3.36
C PHE A 95 -12.37 8.33 4.24
N LYS A 96 -13.30 8.63 5.15
CA LYS A 96 -13.04 9.57 6.24
C LYS A 96 -12.44 8.81 7.41
N THR A 97 -11.28 9.26 7.88
CA THR A 97 -10.50 8.58 8.91
C THR A 97 -10.04 9.58 9.96
N LYS A 98 -9.96 9.15 11.21
CA LYS A 98 -9.41 9.96 12.29
C LYS A 98 -7.88 9.97 12.21
N LEU A 99 -7.31 11.15 12.04
CA LEU A 99 -5.88 11.43 12.19
C LEU A 99 -5.61 11.87 13.63
N ILE A 100 -4.70 11.16 14.29
CA ILE A 100 -4.22 11.46 15.64
C ILE A 100 -2.76 11.88 15.50
N GLU A 101 -2.50 13.17 15.65
CA GLU A 101 -1.17 13.75 15.49
C GLU A 101 -0.62 14.17 16.86
N LYS A 102 0.56 13.66 17.21
CA LYS A 102 1.33 14.12 18.37
C LYS A 102 2.38 15.11 17.88
N LYS A 103 2.23 16.38 18.24
CA LYS A 103 3.23 17.42 17.93
C LYS A 103 4.27 17.49 19.05
N GLN A 104 5.53 17.73 18.69
CA GLN A 104 6.57 18.13 19.66
C GLN A 104 6.30 19.55 20.14
N THR A 105 5.34 19.70 21.05
CA THR A 105 5.14 20.91 21.86
C THR A 105 5.54 20.61 23.30
N PRO A 106 5.88 21.62 24.13
CA PRO A 106 6.20 21.41 25.54
C PRO A 106 5.07 20.72 26.34
N SER A 107 3.85 20.73 25.81
CA SER A 107 2.63 20.18 26.42
C SER A 107 2.25 18.79 25.92
N ASP A 108 2.99 18.18 24.98
CA ASP A 108 2.66 16.88 24.37
C ASP A 108 1.21 16.84 23.83
N GLU A 109 0.80 17.91 23.13
CA GLU A 109 -0.58 18.06 22.67
C GLU A 109 -0.91 17.05 21.55
N VAL A 110 -2.00 16.30 21.75
CA VAL A 110 -2.54 15.34 20.79
C VAL A 110 -3.70 15.98 20.03
N ILE A 111 -3.51 16.21 18.74
CA ILE A 111 -4.51 16.80 17.86
C ILE A 111 -5.27 15.68 17.15
N LYS A 112 -6.60 15.73 17.21
CA LYS A 112 -7.48 14.78 16.51
C LYS A 112 -8.25 15.50 15.43
N THR A 113 -8.05 15.11 14.18
CA THR A 113 -8.72 15.69 13.01
C THR A 113 -9.32 14.60 12.14
N ASP A 114 -10.27 14.98 11.29
CA ASP A 114 -10.74 14.11 10.21
C ASP A 114 -9.89 14.36 8.96
N GLU A 115 -9.37 13.28 8.38
CA GLU A 115 -8.61 13.30 7.14
C GLU A 115 -9.27 12.36 6.13
N THR A 116 -9.21 12.73 4.84
CA THR A 116 -9.67 11.84 3.77
C THR A 116 -8.50 11.00 3.26
N GLN A 117 -8.67 9.67 3.33
CA GLN A 117 -7.75 8.67 2.82
C GLN A 117 -8.30 8.04 1.55
N TYR A 118 -7.44 7.61 0.64
CA TYR A 118 -7.82 7.07 -0.66
C TYR A 118 -7.19 5.71 -0.88
N GLN A 119 -7.99 4.74 -1.29
CA GLN A 119 -7.47 3.51 -1.88
C GLN A 119 -7.14 3.78 -3.35
N VAL A 120 -5.96 3.34 -3.79
CA VAL A 120 -5.42 3.68 -5.11
C VAL A 120 -4.78 2.48 -5.79
N LEU A 121 -4.82 2.44 -7.12
CA LEU A 121 -3.96 1.56 -7.91
C LEU A 121 -2.71 2.31 -8.34
N ILE A 122 -1.56 1.64 -8.25
CA ILE A 122 -0.25 2.14 -8.65
C ILE A 122 0.09 1.61 -10.03
N HIS A 123 0.56 2.48 -10.92
CA HIS A 123 1.10 2.08 -12.21
C HIS A 123 2.30 1.13 -12.08
N ARG A 124 2.18 -0.07 -12.66
CA ARG A 124 3.24 -1.10 -12.63
C ARG A 124 4.60 -0.61 -13.12
N GLY A 125 4.62 0.26 -14.13
CA GLY A 125 5.85 0.82 -14.68
C GLY A 125 6.71 1.57 -13.66
N ASP A 126 6.10 2.07 -12.58
CA ASP A 126 6.80 2.87 -11.57
C ASP A 126 7.32 2.03 -10.39
N TRP A 127 6.95 0.75 -10.28
CA TRP A 127 7.25 -0.11 -9.13
C TRP A 127 8.74 -0.17 -8.76
N ALA A 128 9.62 -0.27 -9.75
CA ALA A 128 11.07 -0.33 -9.52
C ALA A 128 11.65 0.99 -8.98
N SER A 129 10.94 2.11 -9.19
CA SER A 129 11.41 3.46 -8.83
C SER A 129 10.87 3.96 -7.49
N MET A 130 9.78 3.37 -6.99
CA MET A 130 9.11 3.79 -5.75
C MET A 130 10.00 3.69 -4.51
N GLY A 131 10.93 2.74 -4.49
CA GLY A 131 11.84 2.54 -3.37
C GLY A 131 11.25 1.79 -2.17
N PHE A 132 10.03 1.25 -2.29
CA PHE A 132 9.37 0.45 -1.25
C PHE A 132 8.65 -0.80 -1.81
N PRO A 133 8.27 -1.79 -0.97
CA PRO A 133 7.60 -3.02 -1.43
C PRO A 133 6.25 -2.77 -2.12
N VAL A 134 5.91 -3.56 -3.14
CA VAL A 134 4.67 -3.37 -3.93
C VAL A 134 3.44 -4.05 -3.30
N ASP A 135 3.65 -4.88 -2.29
CA ASP A 135 2.69 -5.76 -1.62
C ASP A 135 2.16 -5.16 -0.30
N LEU A 136 2.00 -3.83 -0.28
CA LEU A 136 1.55 -3.09 0.90
C LEU A 136 0.16 -3.48 1.39
N THR A 137 -0.69 -3.96 0.48
CA THR A 137 -2.05 -4.38 0.81
C THR A 137 -2.11 -5.89 0.95
N SER A 138 -2.62 -6.33 2.09
CA SER A 138 -2.98 -7.72 2.33
C SER A 138 -4.40 -7.84 2.84
N TYR A 139 -5.02 -8.99 2.59
CA TYR A 139 -6.40 -9.31 2.95
C TYR A 139 -6.54 -10.80 3.27
N LEU A 140 -7.66 -11.16 3.91
CA LEU A 140 -8.03 -12.55 4.17
C LEU A 140 -8.94 -13.05 3.05
N ALA A 141 -8.45 -14.00 2.27
CA ALA A 141 -9.22 -14.71 1.26
C ALA A 141 -9.90 -15.94 1.86
N GLU A 142 -11.10 -16.26 1.40
CA GLU A 142 -11.74 -17.53 1.72
C GLU A 142 -10.93 -18.69 1.12
N SER A 143 -10.67 -19.71 1.93
CA SER A 143 -10.09 -20.95 1.43
C SER A 143 -11.16 -21.80 0.76
N ASN A 144 -10.82 -22.42 -0.36
CA ASN A 144 -11.70 -23.40 -1.02
C ASN A 144 -12.05 -24.57 -0.07
N ALA A 145 -13.16 -25.25 -0.38
CA ALA A 145 -14.00 -26.17 0.41
C ALA A 145 -13.34 -27.30 1.25
N TYR A 146 -12.01 -27.39 1.32
CA TYR A 146 -11.26 -28.39 2.06
C TYR A 146 -10.47 -27.85 3.27
N ALA A 147 -10.41 -26.54 3.49
CA ALA A 147 -9.82 -26.01 4.71
C ALA A 147 -10.72 -26.24 5.93
N ALA A 148 -10.11 -26.43 7.10
CA ALA A 148 -10.84 -26.55 8.35
C ALA A 148 -11.80 -25.35 8.51
N ARG A 149 -13.03 -25.59 8.97
CA ARG A 149 -14.10 -24.58 9.06
C ARG A 149 -13.56 -23.26 9.65
N GLY A 150 -13.45 -22.22 8.83
CA GLY A 150 -13.07 -20.86 9.25
C GLY A 150 -11.60 -20.46 9.04
N GLU A 151 -10.76 -21.33 8.47
CA GLU A 151 -9.40 -20.96 8.07
C GLU A 151 -9.45 -20.10 6.79
N LYS A 152 -8.92 -18.87 6.89
CA LYS A 152 -8.79 -17.93 5.77
C LYS A 152 -7.33 -17.76 5.39
N ILE A 153 -7.07 -17.69 4.10
CA ILE A 153 -5.73 -17.57 3.54
C ILE A 153 -5.33 -16.10 3.49
N PHE A 154 -4.18 -15.79 4.10
CA PHE A 154 -3.58 -14.49 4.01
C PHE A 154 -3.01 -14.25 2.60
N THR A 155 -3.51 -13.24 1.89
CA THR A 155 -3.16 -12.95 0.50
C THR A 155 -2.75 -11.49 0.33
N THR A 156 -1.84 -11.19 -0.60
CA THR A 156 -1.40 -9.84 -0.92
C THR A 156 -1.95 -9.36 -2.26
N MET A 157 -2.16 -8.05 -2.39
CA MET A 157 -2.49 -7.37 -3.64
C MET A 157 -1.35 -6.43 -4.00
N ASN A 158 -0.64 -6.75 -5.08
CA ASN A 158 0.43 -5.90 -5.57
C ASN A 158 -0.14 -4.63 -6.20
N GLY A 159 0.53 -3.50 -5.98
CA GLY A 159 0.16 -2.23 -6.61
C GLY A 159 -1.10 -1.57 -6.04
N LEU A 160 -1.58 -2.00 -4.87
CA LEU A 160 -2.64 -1.33 -4.12
C LEU A 160 -2.06 -0.61 -2.90
N ASP A 161 -2.43 0.65 -2.70
CA ASP A 161 -1.94 1.51 -1.60
C ASP A 161 -3.07 2.38 -1.02
N CYS A 162 -2.83 2.92 0.18
CA CYS A 162 -3.70 3.88 0.84
C CYS A 162 -2.96 5.21 1.05
N VAL A 163 -3.46 6.28 0.46
CA VAL A 163 -2.78 7.59 0.42
C VAL A 163 -3.62 8.69 1.05
N SER A 164 -2.97 9.69 1.64
CA SER A 164 -3.66 10.86 2.17
C SER A 164 -4.08 11.80 1.06
N HIS A 165 -5.04 12.69 1.34
CA HIS A 165 -5.42 13.74 0.41
C HIS A 165 -4.23 14.64 -0.01
N GLY A 166 -3.34 14.93 0.94
CA GLY A 166 -2.14 15.75 0.70
C GLY A 166 -1.10 15.09 -0.22
N ASP A 167 -1.14 13.77 -0.37
CA ASP A 167 -0.23 13.03 -1.24
C ASP A 167 -0.61 13.11 -2.72
N ILE A 168 -1.84 13.51 -3.04
CA ILE A 168 -2.37 13.49 -4.40
C ILE A 168 -2.01 14.79 -5.13
N VAL A 169 -1.23 14.67 -6.21
CA VAL A 169 -1.07 15.72 -7.22
C VAL A 169 -1.92 15.33 -8.43
N PRO A 170 -3.15 15.85 -8.56
CA PRO A 170 -4.09 15.40 -9.57
C PRO A 170 -3.66 15.86 -10.96
N PHE A 171 -3.89 15.01 -11.97
CA PHE A 171 -3.72 15.38 -13.36
C PHE A 171 -4.81 14.75 -14.21
N ALA A 172 -5.08 15.32 -15.38
CA ALA A 172 -5.97 14.75 -16.37
C ALA A 172 -5.14 14.11 -17.49
N GLY A 173 -5.41 12.84 -17.79
CA GLY A 173 -4.59 12.01 -18.66
C GLY A 173 -4.92 12.18 -20.14
N SER A 174 -3.89 12.04 -20.99
CA SER A 174 -4.04 12.06 -22.46
C SER A 174 -4.24 10.67 -23.07
N GLU A 175 -3.93 9.61 -22.32
CA GLU A 175 -3.94 8.21 -22.80
C GLU A 175 -5.22 7.49 -22.39
N ARG A 176 -5.71 6.55 -23.21
CA ARG A 176 -6.91 5.74 -22.90
C ARG A 176 -6.64 4.68 -21.83
N SER A 177 -5.40 4.23 -21.70
CA SER A 177 -4.95 3.33 -20.63
C SER A 177 -3.77 3.98 -19.91
N PRO A 178 -4.03 4.91 -18.99
CA PRO A 178 -2.99 5.68 -18.28
C PRO A 178 -2.24 4.84 -17.23
N ILE A 179 -2.84 3.73 -16.78
CA ILE A 179 -2.35 2.89 -15.69
C ILE A 179 -2.29 1.43 -16.16
N ASP A 180 -1.08 0.92 -16.38
CA ASP A 180 -0.81 -0.53 -16.41
C ASP A 180 -1.00 -1.13 -14.99
N HIS A 181 -2.07 -1.88 -14.80
CA HIS A 181 -2.37 -2.67 -13.59
C HIS A 181 -3.41 -3.75 -13.92
N ASP A 182 -3.29 -4.95 -13.33
CA ASP A 182 -4.19 -6.10 -13.62
C ASP A 182 -5.67 -5.82 -13.36
N LEU A 183 -5.93 -4.85 -12.49
CA LEU A 183 -7.27 -4.45 -12.06
C LEU A 183 -7.84 -3.26 -12.84
N PHE A 184 -7.02 -2.53 -13.61
CA PHE A 184 -7.43 -1.27 -14.21
C PHE A 184 -8.60 -1.47 -15.18
N ASP A 185 -8.42 -2.32 -16.21
CA ASP A 185 -9.47 -2.57 -17.21
C ASP A 185 -10.67 -3.33 -16.64
N ARG A 186 -10.49 -4.05 -15.52
CA ARG A 186 -11.56 -4.74 -14.80
C ARG A 186 -12.47 -3.77 -14.05
N ILE A 187 -11.91 -2.69 -13.49
CA ILE A 187 -12.63 -1.75 -12.61
C ILE A 187 -13.13 -0.53 -13.37
N PHE A 188 -12.32 0.02 -14.26
CA PHE A 188 -12.58 1.31 -14.91
C PHE A 188 -13.07 1.14 -16.35
N GLU A 189 -13.85 2.12 -16.77
CA GLU A 189 -14.20 2.37 -18.16
C GLU A 189 -13.81 3.81 -18.52
N THR A 190 -13.42 4.03 -19.79
CA THR A 190 -13.08 5.37 -20.28
C THR A 190 -14.34 6.03 -20.81
N SER A 191 -14.74 7.14 -20.19
CA SER A 191 -15.75 8.05 -20.73
C SER A 191 -15.04 9.11 -21.59
N THR A 192 -15.41 9.18 -22.87
CA THR A 192 -15.13 10.35 -23.70
C THR A 192 -16.35 11.24 -23.63
N ASP A 193 -16.17 12.56 -23.43
CA ASP A 193 -17.25 13.57 -23.28
C ASP A 193 -18.22 13.69 -24.49
N SER A 194 -18.20 12.75 -25.43
CA SER A 194 -19.13 12.63 -26.55
C SER A 194 -20.59 12.35 -26.17
N ASN A 195 -20.92 12.16 -24.88
CA ASN A 195 -22.28 11.85 -24.42
C ASN A 195 -23.13 13.09 -24.05
N HIS A 196 -22.63 14.30 -24.20
CA HIS A 196 -23.40 15.54 -23.97
C HIS A 196 -23.70 16.33 -25.25
N GLY A 197 -23.97 15.70 -26.39
CA GLY A 197 -24.60 16.36 -27.57
C GLY A 197 -23.86 17.56 -28.19
N GLU A 198 -22.74 17.99 -27.62
CA GLU A 198 -21.90 19.08 -28.10
C GLU A 198 -20.82 18.48 -28.99
N THR A 199 -20.80 18.91 -30.24
CA THR A 199 -19.76 18.55 -31.20
C THR A 199 -18.39 18.87 -30.62
N PRO A 200 -17.43 17.92 -30.59
CA PRO A 200 -16.09 18.18 -30.09
C PRO A 200 -15.46 19.33 -30.88
N VAL A 201 -15.02 20.38 -30.18
CA VAL A 201 -14.34 21.51 -30.80
C VAL A 201 -13.01 21.02 -31.41
N PRO A 202 -12.76 21.23 -32.71
CA PRO A 202 -11.50 20.83 -33.32
C PRO A 202 -10.34 21.57 -32.63
N GLY A 203 -9.41 20.84 -32.01
CA GLY A 203 -8.22 21.41 -31.36
C GLY A 203 -8.24 21.45 -29.84
N THR A 204 -9.34 21.08 -29.18
CA THR A 204 -9.34 20.79 -27.74
C THR A 204 -8.99 19.32 -27.51
N ASN A 205 -7.85 19.03 -26.86
CA ASN A 205 -7.55 17.68 -26.38
C ASN A 205 -8.69 17.21 -25.47
N THR A 206 -9.54 16.31 -25.96
CA THR A 206 -10.54 15.62 -25.14
C THR A 206 -9.76 14.81 -24.11
N LEU A 207 -9.75 15.29 -22.86
CA LEU A 207 -9.08 14.58 -21.77
C LEU A 207 -9.90 13.35 -21.43
N ASN A 208 -9.24 12.21 -21.25
CA ASN A 208 -9.94 10.99 -20.91
C ASN A 208 -10.39 11.05 -19.45
N ARG A 209 -11.67 10.76 -19.22
CA ARG A 209 -12.21 10.56 -17.88
C ARG A 209 -12.38 9.06 -17.65
N PHE A 210 -12.15 8.65 -16.41
CA PHE A 210 -12.25 7.26 -15.98
C PHE A 210 -13.33 7.18 -14.91
N ASP A 211 -14.27 6.28 -15.11
CA ASP A 211 -15.33 6.03 -14.13
C ASP A 211 -15.30 4.55 -13.79
N ILE A 212 -15.72 4.20 -12.57
CA ILE A 212 -15.91 2.79 -12.21
C ILE A 212 -17.07 2.25 -13.03
N ARG A 213 -16.89 1.07 -13.62
CA ARG A 213 -17.91 0.33 -14.37
C ARG A 213 -19.19 0.22 -13.56
N GLU A 214 -20.33 0.43 -14.19
CA GLU A 214 -21.63 0.54 -13.51
C GLU A 214 -21.93 -0.64 -12.56
N ASN A 215 -21.66 -1.88 -12.99
CA ASN A 215 -21.85 -3.10 -12.19
C ASN A 215 -20.93 -3.19 -10.97
N LEU A 216 -19.85 -2.42 -10.93
CA LEU A 216 -18.89 -2.40 -9.83
C LEU A 216 -19.07 -1.20 -8.89
N ARG A 217 -19.73 -0.13 -9.34
CA ARG A 217 -19.92 1.10 -8.54
C ARG A 217 -20.39 0.83 -7.11
N PRO A 218 -21.42 0.00 -6.84
CA PRO A 218 -21.90 -0.23 -5.48
C PRO A 218 -20.82 -0.73 -4.54
N PHE A 219 -19.82 -1.46 -5.03
CA PHE A 219 -18.77 -1.99 -4.17
C PHE A 219 -17.67 -0.98 -3.85
N TYR A 220 -17.54 0.10 -4.61
CA TYR A 220 -16.50 1.11 -4.43
C TYR A 220 -17.05 2.45 -3.93
N THR A 221 -18.34 2.73 -4.13
CA THR A 221 -19.03 3.91 -3.60
C THR A 221 -19.61 3.66 -2.21
N SER A 222 -19.90 2.40 -1.86
CA SER A 222 -20.38 2.06 -0.53
C SER A 222 -19.21 1.95 0.43
N THR A 223 -19.27 2.71 1.53
CA THR A 223 -18.32 2.68 2.65
C THR A 223 -18.21 1.31 3.33
N SER A 224 -19.05 0.34 2.93
CA SER A 224 -19.21 -0.99 3.54
C SER A 224 -18.08 -2.00 3.25
N ARG A 225 -16.95 -1.60 2.66
CA ARG A 225 -15.76 -2.47 2.57
C ARG A 225 -14.90 -2.31 3.82
N SER A 226 -15.25 -3.05 4.87
CA SER A 226 -14.58 -2.96 6.18
C SER A 226 -13.06 -3.19 6.13
N TRP A 227 -12.57 -4.06 5.23
CA TRP A 227 -11.14 -4.43 5.18
C TRP A 227 -10.23 -3.43 4.44
N MET A 228 -10.80 -2.64 3.52
CA MET A 228 -10.06 -1.60 2.80
C MET A 228 -10.07 -0.27 3.55
N ASN A 229 -11.04 -0.07 4.43
CA ASN A 229 -11.18 1.15 5.21
C ASN A 229 -10.07 1.22 6.27
N PRO A 230 -9.22 2.26 6.25
CA PRO A 230 -8.29 2.49 7.34
C PRO A 230 -9.05 2.82 8.64
N CYS A 231 -8.69 2.15 9.73
CA CYS A 231 -9.29 2.36 11.05
C CYS A 231 -8.84 3.70 11.62
N HIS A 232 -7.53 3.90 11.74
CA HIS A 232 -6.91 5.10 12.29
C HIS A 232 -5.62 5.44 11.54
N VAL A 233 -5.31 6.74 11.54
CA VAL A 233 -3.99 7.25 11.15
C VAL A 233 -3.37 7.90 12.38
N ASN A 234 -2.16 7.49 12.73
CA ASN A 234 -1.40 8.06 13.85
C ASN A 234 -0.10 8.64 13.31
N ARG A 235 0.25 9.85 13.75
CA ARG A 235 1.42 10.57 13.24
C ARG A 235 2.19 11.21 14.37
N GLU A 236 3.51 11.04 14.35
CA GLU A 236 4.42 11.72 15.28
C GLU A 236 5.70 12.11 14.53
N THR A 237 6.27 13.25 14.88
CA THR A 237 7.53 13.72 14.31
C THR A 237 8.56 13.89 15.42
N ASN A 238 9.72 13.24 15.27
CA ASN A 238 10.86 13.42 16.17
C ASN A 238 12.14 13.56 15.36
N GLU A 239 13.06 14.43 15.79
CA GLU A 239 14.38 14.60 15.15
C GLU A 239 14.30 14.91 13.64
N GLY A 240 13.21 15.57 13.23
CA GLY A 240 12.89 15.88 11.83
C GLY A 240 12.44 14.68 10.99
N ILE A 241 12.12 13.54 11.62
CA ILE A 241 11.57 12.36 10.98
C ILE A 241 10.10 12.21 11.38
N GLU A 242 9.22 12.30 10.41
CA GLU A 242 7.79 12.05 10.57
C GLU A 242 7.50 10.56 10.35
N VAL A 243 6.84 9.94 11.34
CA VAL A 243 6.37 8.57 11.30
C VAL A 243 4.85 8.59 11.25
N THR A 244 4.27 8.05 10.18
CA THR A 244 2.83 7.87 10.03
C THR A 244 2.49 6.38 10.04
N VAL A 245 1.50 5.99 10.86
CA VAL A 245 0.99 4.62 10.96
C VAL A 245 -0.49 4.60 10.58
N THR A 246 -0.82 3.85 9.54
CA THR A 246 -2.22 3.61 9.12
C THR A 246 -2.60 2.17 9.39
N THR A 247 -3.66 1.95 10.16
CA THR A 247 -4.12 0.60 10.56
C THR A 247 -5.35 0.14 9.78
N PHE A 248 -5.45 -1.16 9.57
CA PHE A 248 -6.56 -1.81 8.86
C PHE A 248 -6.91 -3.11 9.59
N TYR A 249 -8.19 -3.33 9.84
CA TYR A 249 -8.69 -4.61 10.32
C TYR A 249 -9.03 -5.53 9.16
N LEU A 250 -8.45 -6.73 9.12
CA LEU A 250 -8.63 -7.68 8.02
C LEU A 250 -9.73 -8.71 8.27
N GLY A 251 -10.25 -8.79 9.50
CA GLY A 251 -11.22 -9.80 9.92
C GLY A 251 -10.61 -10.89 10.78
N THR A 252 -11.32 -12.01 10.86
CA THR A 252 -10.93 -13.19 11.64
C THR A 252 -10.49 -14.35 10.77
N THR A 253 -9.57 -15.15 11.28
CA THR A 253 -9.17 -16.44 10.71
C THR A 253 -9.02 -17.47 11.83
N VAL A 254 -9.26 -18.74 11.54
CA VAL A 254 -8.93 -19.84 12.45
C VAL A 254 -7.53 -20.34 12.11
N ASN A 255 -6.61 -20.27 13.06
CA ASN A 255 -5.26 -20.82 12.93
C ASN A 255 -5.01 -21.81 14.06
N ALA A 256 -4.63 -23.05 13.72
CA ALA A 256 -4.41 -24.14 14.67
C ALA A 256 -5.57 -24.34 15.67
N GLY A 257 -6.81 -24.18 15.19
CA GLY A 257 -8.02 -24.33 16.01
C GLY A 257 -8.34 -23.14 16.92
N GLN A 258 -7.56 -22.06 16.87
CA GLN A 258 -7.83 -20.81 17.61
C GLN A 258 -8.34 -19.72 16.68
N LEU A 259 -9.40 -19.02 17.10
CA LEU A 259 -9.85 -17.81 16.45
C LEU A 259 -8.82 -16.69 16.67
N LYS A 260 -8.38 -16.08 15.57
CA LYS A 260 -7.45 -14.95 15.55
C LYS A 260 -8.10 -13.79 14.82
N HIS A 261 -7.95 -12.61 15.39
CA HIS A 261 -8.24 -11.33 14.76
C HIS A 261 -6.98 -10.83 14.09
N MET A 262 -7.08 -10.36 12.85
CA MET A 262 -5.94 -9.98 12.02
C MET A 262 -5.99 -8.49 11.70
N TRP A 263 -4.86 -7.81 11.88
CA TRP A 263 -4.67 -6.43 11.43
C TRP A 263 -3.46 -6.32 10.52
N ARG A 264 -3.54 -5.36 9.60
CA ARG A 264 -2.41 -4.85 8.83
C ARG A 264 -2.16 -3.42 9.24
N TYR A 265 -0.90 -3.03 9.33
CA TYR A 265 -0.49 -1.66 9.50
C TYR A 265 0.52 -1.28 8.44
N VAL A 266 0.43 -0.05 7.96
CA VAL A 266 1.39 0.58 7.04
C VAL A 266 2.12 1.65 7.82
N ILE A 267 3.44 1.57 7.87
CA ILE A 267 4.28 2.62 8.46
C ILE A 267 5.00 3.34 7.33
N ARG A 268 4.85 4.65 7.31
CA ARG A 268 5.58 5.58 6.45
C ARG A 268 6.55 6.38 7.30
N LEU A 269 7.80 6.42 6.85
CA LEU A 269 8.85 7.31 7.34
C LEU A 269 9.02 8.43 6.33
N ASN A 270 9.16 9.66 6.80
CA ASN A 270 9.40 10.83 5.98
C ASN A 270 10.45 11.72 6.65
N ASN A 271 11.60 11.86 6.00
CA ASN A 271 12.70 12.71 6.44
C ASN A 271 12.45 14.15 5.99
N LEU A 272 12.17 15.02 6.96
CA LEU A 272 11.93 16.44 6.75
C LEU A 272 13.22 17.28 6.85
N THR A 273 14.37 16.61 6.98
CA THR A 273 15.69 17.25 7.07
C THR A 273 16.48 17.04 5.79
N ASP A 274 17.50 17.89 5.58
CA ASP A 274 18.42 17.75 4.44
C ASP A 274 19.52 16.69 4.68
N SER A 275 19.64 16.17 5.89
CA SER A 275 20.66 15.17 6.25
C SER A 275 20.16 13.76 5.93
N ASN A 276 20.99 12.92 5.32
CA ASN A 276 20.58 11.54 5.09
C ASN A 276 20.54 10.77 6.41
N VAL A 277 19.60 9.84 6.49
CA VAL A 277 19.42 8.97 7.65
C VAL A 277 19.19 7.53 7.22
N ILE A 278 19.79 6.58 7.94
CA ILE A 278 19.62 5.15 7.71
C ILE A 278 18.86 4.54 8.87
N VAL A 279 17.81 3.77 8.57
CA VAL A 279 17.08 3.00 9.59
C VAL A 279 17.85 1.74 9.93
N ARG A 280 18.36 1.64 11.16
CA ARG A 280 19.21 0.53 11.60
C ARG A 280 18.42 -0.59 12.26
N GLU A 281 17.50 -0.24 13.17
CA GLU A 281 16.75 -1.19 13.98
C GLU A 281 15.33 -0.70 14.21
N ARG A 282 14.42 -1.64 14.47
CA ARG A 282 13.06 -1.34 14.93
C ARG A 282 12.78 -2.08 16.23
N HIS A 283 12.10 -1.40 17.13
CA HIS A 283 11.64 -1.93 18.40
C HIS A 283 10.14 -1.66 18.52
N LEU A 284 9.31 -2.69 18.43
CA LEU A 284 7.87 -2.58 18.58
C LEU A 284 7.43 -3.28 19.87
N LYS A 285 6.41 -2.72 20.50
CA LYS A 285 5.72 -3.30 21.65
C LYS A 285 4.25 -3.47 21.28
N VAL A 286 3.70 -4.62 21.65
CA VAL A 286 2.29 -4.95 21.47
C VAL A 286 1.72 -5.25 22.85
N PHE A 287 0.67 -4.53 23.24
CA PHE A 287 -0.03 -4.76 24.50
C PHE A 287 -1.46 -5.20 24.23
N SER A 288 -1.81 -6.39 24.70
CA SER A 288 -3.17 -6.95 24.62
C SER A 288 -3.38 -7.89 25.80
N LEU A 289 -4.61 -7.98 26.33
CA LEU A 289 -4.95 -8.86 27.47
C LEU A 289 -4.07 -8.71 28.72
N ASN A 290 -3.63 -7.50 29.04
CA ASN A 290 -2.68 -7.26 30.14
C ASN A 290 -1.32 -7.94 29.96
N SER A 291 -1.01 -8.42 28.75
CA SER A 291 0.28 -8.96 28.36
C SER A 291 1.00 -8.01 27.42
N MET A 292 2.33 -7.92 27.56
CA MET A 292 3.19 -7.14 26.68
C MET A 292 4.13 -8.07 25.92
N HIS A 293 4.14 -7.94 24.60
CA HIS A 293 5.05 -8.61 23.70
C HIS A 293 5.98 -7.58 23.05
N GLN A 294 7.26 -7.93 22.89
CA GLN A 294 8.25 -7.09 22.22
C GLN A 294 8.71 -7.73 20.92
N LEU A 295 8.78 -6.94 19.87
CA LEU A 295 9.19 -7.34 18.52
C LEU A 295 10.38 -6.47 18.12
N ASN A 296 11.57 -7.03 18.22
CA ASN A 296 12.81 -6.36 17.83
C ASN A 296 13.28 -6.93 16.49
N GLY A 297 13.87 -6.08 15.64
CA GLY A 297 14.49 -6.56 14.41
C GLY A 297 15.45 -5.55 13.80
N HIS A 298 16.48 -6.07 13.14
CA HIS A 298 17.38 -5.26 12.34
C HIS A 298 16.65 -4.76 11.10
N GLY A 299 16.82 -3.47 10.83
CA GLY A 299 16.16 -2.74 9.76
C GLY A 299 14.64 -2.91 9.79
N VAL A 300 14.06 -2.87 8.60
CA VAL A 300 12.63 -2.94 8.34
C VAL A 300 12.41 -3.83 7.13
N VAL A 301 11.55 -4.85 7.25
CA VAL A 301 11.28 -5.85 6.20
C VAL A 301 12.56 -6.41 5.53
N GLY A 302 13.60 -6.67 6.35
CA GLY A 302 14.87 -7.24 5.90
C GLY A 302 15.82 -6.26 5.19
N ARG A 303 15.52 -4.95 5.20
CA ARG A 303 16.33 -3.88 4.60
C ARG A 303 16.66 -2.79 5.61
N GLN A 304 17.73 -2.05 5.38
CA GLN A 304 18.02 -0.80 6.08
C GLN A 304 17.80 0.35 5.10
N PRO A 305 16.57 0.90 5.01
CA PRO A 305 16.28 1.99 4.09
C PRO A 305 17.08 3.24 4.47
N GLU A 306 17.61 3.90 3.45
CA GLU A 306 18.29 5.19 3.54
C GLU A 306 17.34 6.29 3.03
N LEU A 307 17.03 7.26 3.88
CA LEU A 307 16.18 8.40 3.56
C LEU A 307 17.08 9.57 3.20
N THR A 308 17.09 9.94 1.92
CA THR A 308 17.94 11.01 1.37
C THR A 308 17.07 12.16 0.87
N ALA A 309 17.67 13.33 0.57
CA ALA A 309 16.93 14.42 -0.06
C ALA A 309 16.23 14.01 -1.38
N SER A 310 16.81 13.07 -2.13
CA SER A 310 16.23 12.55 -3.38
C SER A 310 15.13 11.51 -3.17
N ARG A 311 15.13 10.85 -2.01
CA ARG A 311 14.19 9.80 -1.59
C ARG A 311 13.91 9.98 -0.09
N PRO A 312 13.15 11.02 0.29
CA PRO A 312 13.00 11.39 1.69
C PRO A 312 12.08 10.43 2.44
N ALA A 313 11.31 9.62 1.73
CA ALA A 313 10.30 8.75 2.32
C ALA A 313 10.54 7.27 2.03
N PHE A 314 10.12 6.43 2.97
CA PHE A 314 10.05 4.97 2.84
C PHE A 314 8.75 4.46 3.47
N GLN A 315 8.15 3.43 2.88
CA GLN A 315 6.91 2.85 3.36
C GLN A 315 7.01 1.33 3.40
N PHE A 316 6.32 0.69 4.33
CA PHE A 316 6.19 -0.76 4.36
C PHE A 316 4.91 -1.16 5.09
N SER A 317 4.43 -2.37 4.81
CA SER A 317 3.33 -2.99 5.53
C SER A 317 3.84 -4.15 6.38
N SER A 318 3.11 -4.44 7.46
CA SER A 318 3.28 -5.64 8.26
C SER A 318 1.95 -5.95 8.96
N ASN A 319 1.86 -7.12 9.55
CA ASN A 319 0.62 -7.65 10.11
C ASN A 319 0.81 -8.07 11.56
N VAL A 320 -0.30 -8.16 12.27
CA VAL A 320 -0.35 -8.65 13.65
C VAL A 320 -1.65 -9.41 13.86
N ASP A 321 -1.56 -10.55 14.54
CA ASP A 321 -2.70 -11.34 14.97
C ASP A 321 -2.86 -11.28 16.49
N LEU A 322 -4.10 -11.16 16.97
CA LEU A 322 -4.44 -11.23 18.39
C LEU A 322 -5.59 -12.22 18.59
N THR A 323 -5.65 -12.87 19.73
CA THR A 323 -6.74 -13.82 20.06
C THR A 323 -8.04 -13.13 20.44
N GLN A 324 -8.05 -11.81 20.65
CA GLN A 324 -9.18 -11.08 21.21
C GLN A 324 -9.74 -10.03 20.26
N SER A 325 -11.06 -9.95 20.23
CA SER A 325 -11.82 -8.95 19.48
C SER A 325 -11.65 -7.52 20.02
N LYS A 326 -11.36 -7.36 21.32
CA LYS A 326 -11.05 -6.06 21.92
C LYS A 326 -9.75 -5.44 21.37
N GLY A 327 -8.92 -6.23 20.70
CA GLY A 327 -7.70 -5.73 20.07
C GLY A 327 -6.57 -5.44 21.06
N GLY A 328 -5.83 -4.38 20.80
CA GLY A 328 -4.66 -3.99 21.59
C GLY A 328 -4.07 -2.65 21.18
N HIS A 329 -2.94 -2.31 21.80
CA HIS A 329 -2.18 -1.11 21.51
C HIS A 329 -0.77 -1.48 21.05
N MET A 330 -0.25 -0.75 20.08
CA MET A 330 1.12 -0.90 19.60
C MET A 330 1.83 0.44 19.62
N TRP A 331 3.12 0.41 19.93
CA TRP A 331 4.01 1.57 19.88
C TRP A 331 5.45 1.08 19.78
N GLY A 332 6.40 1.99 19.59
CA GLY A 332 7.78 1.58 19.46
C GLY A 332 8.72 2.71 19.10
N SER A 333 9.90 2.34 18.60
CA SER A 333 10.87 3.27 18.06
C SER A 333 11.65 2.64 16.91
N PHE A 334 12.17 3.50 16.04
CA PHE A 334 13.25 3.18 15.11
C PHE A 334 14.54 3.75 15.66
N LYS A 335 15.59 2.95 15.62
CA LYS A 335 16.96 3.43 15.79
C LYS A 335 17.50 3.84 14.44
N MET A 336 17.91 5.09 14.33
CA MET A 336 18.40 5.68 13.10
C MET A 336 19.83 6.20 13.26
N GLU A 337 20.55 6.30 12.15
CA GLU A 337 21.92 6.80 12.10
C GLU A 337 22.04 7.86 11.00
N ARG A 338 22.65 9.00 11.32
CA ARG A 338 22.97 10.06 10.34
C ARG A 338 24.33 9.80 9.68
N ASP A 339 24.60 10.50 8.58
CA ASP A 339 25.88 10.42 7.85
C ASP A 339 27.13 10.71 8.70
N ASN A 340 26.98 11.50 9.78
CA ASN A 340 28.06 11.79 10.72
C ASN A 340 28.28 10.69 11.78
N GLY A 341 27.56 9.57 11.70
CA GLY A 341 27.60 8.45 12.64
C GLY A 341 26.77 8.65 13.91
N GLN A 342 26.08 9.78 14.07
CA GLN A 342 25.20 10.02 15.20
C GLN A 342 23.99 9.09 15.16
N VAL A 343 23.77 8.36 16.26
CA VAL A 343 22.62 7.46 16.45
C VAL A 343 21.57 8.14 17.31
N PHE A 344 20.31 8.01 16.93
CA PHE A 344 19.16 8.57 17.64
C PHE A 344 17.92 7.70 17.46
N ASP A 345 16.94 7.87 18.35
CA ASP A 345 15.68 7.13 18.31
C ASP A 345 14.54 8.03 17.81
N VAL A 346 13.72 7.50 16.90
CA VAL A 346 12.49 8.13 16.40
C VAL A 346 11.30 7.31 16.90
N GLN A 347 10.31 7.94 17.51
CA GLN A 347 9.16 7.23 18.05
C GLN A 347 8.21 6.77 16.94
N ILE A 348 7.65 5.58 17.14
CA ILE A 348 6.48 5.11 16.43
C ILE A 348 5.30 5.49 17.33
N PRO A 349 4.37 6.36 16.88
CA PRO A 349 3.28 6.82 17.73
C PRO A 349 2.46 5.65 18.25
N ALA A 350 1.91 5.76 19.45
CA ALA A 350 1.02 4.74 19.97
C ALA A 350 -0.26 4.68 19.11
N PHE A 351 -0.61 3.49 18.62
CA PHE A 351 -1.78 3.27 17.79
C PHE A 351 -2.62 2.09 18.29
N GLN A 352 -3.92 2.17 18.02
CA GLN A 352 -4.90 1.16 18.40
C GLN A 352 -5.11 0.13 17.29
N LEU A 353 -5.28 -1.13 17.70
CA LEU A 353 -5.70 -2.24 16.86
C LEU A 353 -7.18 -2.52 17.15
N ASP A 354 -8.07 -1.68 16.66
CA ASP A 354 -9.50 -1.83 16.93
C ASP A 354 -10.17 -2.72 15.87
N ALA A 355 -11.06 -3.61 16.31
CA ALA A 355 -11.97 -4.32 15.41
C ALA A 355 -13.30 -3.56 15.34
N PRO A 356 -13.97 -3.52 14.17
CA PRO A 356 -15.31 -2.94 14.05
C PRO A 356 -16.30 -3.60 15.01
N ILE A 357 -17.21 -2.80 15.57
CA ILE A 357 -18.19 -3.24 16.59
C ILE A 357 -19.11 -4.36 16.08
N SER A 358 -19.33 -4.49 14.76
CA SER A 358 -20.12 -5.58 14.18
C SER A 358 -19.49 -6.97 14.38
N ASP A 359 -18.17 -7.04 14.60
CA ASP A 359 -17.41 -8.28 14.62
C ASP A 359 -16.99 -8.68 16.05
N THR A 360 -17.45 -7.95 17.06
CA THR A 360 -17.35 -8.37 18.46
C THR A 360 -18.49 -9.35 18.76
N PRO A 361 -18.21 -10.62 19.15
CA PRO A 361 -19.27 -11.54 19.52
C PRO A 361 -20.01 -11.00 20.75
N THR A 362 -21.27 -10.63 20.57
CA THR A 362 -22.18 -10.28 21.67
C THR A 362 -22.31 -11.50 22.59
N PRO A 363 -22.21 -11.35 23.93
CA PRO A 363 -22.57 -12.45 24.82
C PRO A 363 -24.03 -12.85 24.58
N PRO A 364 -24.38 -14.15 24.58
CA PRO A 364 -25.75 -14.58 24.31
C PRO A 364 -26.67 -14.06 25.41
N SER A 365 -27.54 -13.12 25.07
CA SER A 365 -28.68 -12.73 25.89
C SER A 365 -29.70 -13.87 25.93
N PRO A 366 -30.26 -14.22 27.11
CA PRO A 366 -31.23 -15.29 27.21
C PRO A 366 -32.55 -14.88 26.54
N SER A 367 -33.11 -15.80 25.75
CA SER A 367 -34.49 -15.84 25.22
C SER A 367 -34.86 -14.90 24.05
N THR A 368 -34.58 -15.35 22.82
CA THR A 368 -35.49 -15.15 21.67
C THR A 368 -35.23 -16.28 20.65
N PRO A 369 -36.25 -16.94 20.09
CA PRO A 369 -36.03 -18.03 19.11
C PRO A 369 -35.37 -17.51 17.82
N PRO A 370 -34.60 -18.35 17.11
CA PRO A 370 -33.79 -17.91 15.98
C PRO A 370 -34.69 -17.51 14.81
N SER A 371 -34.65 -16.23 14.45
CA SER A 371 -35.07 -15.77 13.14
C SER A 371 -33.95 -16.14 12.15
N ILE A 372 -34.28 -16.95 11.16
CA ILE A 372 -33.43 -17.24 10.00
C ILE A 372 -33.35 -15.92 9.23
N ASN A 373 -32.33 -15.12 9.54
CA ASN A 373 -31.91 -14.03 8.68
C ASN A 373 -30.50 -14.34 8.18
N SER A 374 -30.43 -14.37 6.86
CA SER A 374 -29.28 -14.56 5.99
C SER A 374 -27.94 -14.15 6.60
N ASP A 375 -27.03 -15.12 6.68
CA ASP A 375 -25.59 -14.89 6.77
C ASP A 375 -25.20 -13.78 5.78
N ILE A 376 -24.80 -12.61 6.30
CA ILE A 376 -24.03 -11.65 5.52
C ILE A 376 -22.59 -12.18 5.59
N PRO A 377 -22.04 -12.74 4.49
CA PRO A 377 -20.67 -13.24 4.52
C PRO A 377 -19.72 -12.08 4.86
N SER A 378 -18.67 -12.41 5.60
CA SER A 378 -17.54 -11.50 5.85
C SER A 378 -17.12 -10.79 4.56
N PRO A 379 -16.68 -9.52 4.60
CA PRO A 379 -16.42 -8.73 3.40
C PRO A 379 -15.12 -9.19 2.74
N SER A 380 -15.10 -10.40 2.18
CA SER A 380 -14.14 -10.81 1.17
C SER A 380 -14.29 -9.86 -0.03
N PRO A 381 -13.21 -9.49 -0.74
CA PRO A 381 -13.32 -8.64 -1.93
C PRO A 381 -14.39 -9.22 -2.88
N PRO A 382 -15.46 -8.48 -3.19
CA PRO A 382 -16.40 -8.93 -4.21
C PRO A 382 -15.66 -8.98 -5.54
N LEU A 383 -15.52 -10.19 -6.08
CA LEU A 383 -15.11 -10.50 -7.45
C LEU A 383 -13.85 -9.77 -7.93
N LEU A 384 -12.70 -10.11 -7.33
CA LEU A 384 -11.37 -9.92 -7.93
C LEU A 384 -10.63 -11.26 -8.10
N ILE A 385 -11.38 -12.35 -8.31
CA ILE A 385 -10.82 -13.65 -8.67
C ILE A 385 -10.44 -13.60 -10.16
N PRO A 386 -9.29 -14.17 -10.57
CA PRO A 386 -8.84 -14.24 -11.96
C PRO A 386 -9.93 -14.70 -12.93
#